data_AF-A0A932IKS4-F1
#
_entry.id   AF-A0A932IKS4-F1
#
_cell.length_a   1.000
_cell.length_b   1.000
_cell.length_c   1.000
_cell.angle_alpha   90.00
_cell.angle_beta   90.00
_cell.angle_gamma   90.00
#
_symmetry.space_group_name_H-M   'P 1'
#
loop_
_entity.id
_entity.type
_entity.pdbx_description
1 polymer ?
#
loop_
_entity_poly.entity_id
_entity_poly.type
_entity_poly.pdbx_seq_one_letter_code
_entity_poly.pdbx_strand_id
1 'polypeptide(L)'
;MGDLLSPATGDVTVEIEAETADWYALSEVELFITQTYVDADGDSQSLSLAPTRTAALAQDEVLRGNGGRARVFSARVTLTSAELGAGDGWLVVRVRGQNSSLYPVTFRDGGASFDVNATTPESFVTFQGGMEPYAFSNPVFIDRNGNGHYDPPYPMRMAE
;
A
#
# COMPACT_ATOMS: atom_id res chain seq x y z
N MET A 1 -5.73 -1.22 -14.36
CA MET A 1 -6.45 0.01 -14.00
C MET A 1 -6.95 -0.17 -12.58
N GLY A 2 -6.77 0.84 -11.71
CA GLY A 2 -7.28 0.79 -10.33
C GLY A 2 -8.78 1.07 -10.29
N ASP A 3 -9.39 0.85 -9.12
CA ASP A 3 -10.81 1.13 -8.90
C ASP A 3 -11.06 2.65 -8.80
N LEU A 4 -12.21 3.08 -9.32
CA LEU A 4 -12.68 4.46 -9.27
C LEU A 4 -13.59 4.66 -8.06
N LEU A 5 -13.26 5.61 -7.20
CA LEU A 5 -14.16 6.09 -6.14
C LEU A 5 -14.77 7.42 -6.60
N SER A 6 -15.99 7.37 -7.15
CA SER A 6 -16.70 8.57 -7.66
C SER A 6 -18.19 8.59 -7.28
N PRO A 7 -18.75 9.74 -6.86
CA PRO A 7 -18.08 10.91 -6.27
C PRO A 7 -17.95 10.72 -4.75
N ALA A 8 -16.73 10.79 -4.22
CA ALA A 8 -16.53 10.78 -2.78
C ALA A 8 -16.54 12.23 -2.28
N THR A 9 -17.70 12.85 -2.04
CA THR A 9 -17.79 14.24 -1.52
C THR A 9 -17.66 14.33 0.00
N GLY A 10 -17.35 13.22 0.67
CA GLY A 10 -17.22 13.11 2.12
C GLY A 10 -15.98 12.33 2.52
N ASP A 11 -16.01 11.80 3.73
CA ASP A 11 -14.95 10.93 4.25
C ASP A 11 -14.93 9.60 3.50
N VAL A 12 -13.73 9.08 3.28
CA VAL A 12 -13.51 7.80 2.60
C VAL A 12 -13.04 6.78 3.62
N THR A 13 -13.79 5.68 3.76
CA THR A 13 -13.33 4.54 4.55
C THR A 13 -12.64 3.53 3.65
N VAL A 14 -11.40 3.19 3.98
CA VAL A 14 -10.61 2.15 3.33
C VAL A 14 -10.62 0.93 4.23
N GLU A 15 -11.10 -0.19 3.71
CA GLU A 15 -11.00 -1.50 4.34
C GLU A 15 -9.83 -2.24 3.70
N ILE A 16 -8.88 -2.65 4.52
CA ILE A 16 -7.66 -3.33 4.10
C ILE A 16 -7.71 -4.74 4.65
N GLU A 17 -7.54 -5.71 3.77
CA GLU A 17 -7.31 -7.11 4.10
C GLU A 17 -6.02 -7.56 3.42
N ALA A 18 -5.13 -8.17 4.19
CA ALA A 18 -3.89 -8.76 3.68
C ALA A 18 -3.71 -10.15 4.27
N GLU A 19 -3.34 -11.10 3.43
CA GLU A 19 -3.11 -12.48 3.83
C GLU A 19 -1.63 -12.83 3.68
N THR A 20 -1.07 -13.51 4.67
CA THR A 20 0.31 -13.99 4.65
C THR A 20 0.38 -15.43 5.12
N ALA A 21 1.52 -16.08 4.85
CA ALA A 21 1.84 -17.34 5.51
C ALA A 21 1.89 -17.16 7.04
N ASP A 22 1.69 -18.26 7.78
CA ASP A 22 1.67 -18.29 9.25
C ASP A 22 2.98 -17.86 9.92
N TRP A 23 4.12 -18.03 9.24
CA TRP A 23 5.43 -17.57 9.72
C TRP A 23 5.71 -16.08 9.48
N TYR A 24 4.82 -15.38 8.77
CA TYR A 24 5.00 -13.96 8.44
C TYR A 24 4.05 -13.06 9.24
N ALA A 25 4.46 -11.83 9.54
CA ALA A 25 3.68 -10.90 10.35
C ALA A 25 3.71 -9.48 9.78
N LEU A 26 2.52 -8.90 9.67
CA LEU A 26 2.32 -7.50 9.32
C LEU A 26 2.10 -6.67 10.58
N SER A 27 2.55 -5.40 10.56
CA SER A 27 2.43 -4.47 11.68
C SER A 27 1.42 -3.37 11.38
N GLU A 28 1.58 -2.74 10.23
CA GLU A 28 0.93 -1.49 9.93
C GLU A 28 0.54 -1.37 8.47
N VAL A 29 -0.47 -0.54 8.25
CA VAL A 29 -0.85 -0.03 6.95
C VAL A 29 -0.63 1.48 6.93
N GLU A 30 -0.12 1.96 5.81
CA GLU A 30 0.17 3.36 5.54
C GLU A 30 -0.56 3.79 4.27
N LEU A 31 -1.28 4.90 4.37
CA LEU A 31 -2.08 5.47 3.30
C LEU A 31 -1.37 6.73 2.83
N PHE A 32 -1.11 6.82 1.53
CA PHE A 32 -0.50 7.95 0.86
C PHE A 32 -1.53 8.57 -0.05
N ILE A 33 -1.85 9.84 0.18
CA ILE A 33 -2.66 10.63 -0.74
C ILE A 33 -1.70 11.55 -1.49
N THR A 34 -1.56 11.30 -2.78
CA THR A 34 -0.78 12.18 -3.65
C THR A 34 -1.70 13.28 -4.15
N GLN A 35 -1.46 14.50 -3.68
CA GLN A 35 -1.99 15.72 -4.28
C GLN A 35 -0.81 16.45 -4.91
N THR A 36 -0.91 16.72 -6.21
CA THR A 36 -0.02 17.69 -6.82
C THR A 36 -0.51 19.07 -6.41
N TYR A 37 0.39 19.99 -6.08
CA TYR A 37 0.06 21.40 -5.94
C TYR A 37 1.01 22.20 -6.80
N VAL A 38 0.54 23.33 -7.31
CA VAL A 38 1.39 24.29 -8.00
C VAL A 38 1.86 25.29 -6.95
N ASP A 39 3.17 25.45 -6.80
CA ASP A 39 3.72 26.49 -5.94
C ASP A 39 3.54 27.89 -6.53
N ALA A 40 3.96 28.91 -5.78
CA ALA A 40 3.80 30.30 -6.18
C ALA A 40 4.57 30.65 -7.48
N ASP A 41 5.55 29.84 -7.86
CA ASP A 41 6.36 30.04 -9.06
C ASP A 41 5.77 29.33 -10.30
N GLY A 42 4.65 28.63 -10.12
CA GLY A 42 4.01 27.87 -11.19
C GLY A 42 4.54 26.44 -11.33
N ASP A 43 5.43 26.01 -10.43
CA ASP A 43 6.02 24.68 -10.48
C ASP A 43 5.11 23.66 -9.79
N SER A 44 4.85 22.55 -10.49
CA SER A 44 4.13 21.42 -9.91
C SER A 44 5.02 20.69 -8.91
N GLN A 45 4.69 20.83 -7.63
CA GLN A 45 5.33 20.12 -6.53
C GLN A 45 4.44 18.94 -6.10
N SER A 46 5.07 17.82 -5.79
CA SER A 46 4.41 16.67 -5.15
C SER A 46 4.85 16.65 -3.69
N LEU A 47 3.93 16.89 -2.75
CA LEU A 47 4.28 16.95 -1.32
C LEU A 47 4.02 15.62 -0.60
N SER A 48 5.02 15.31 0.22
CA SER A 48 5.07 14.32 1.29
C SER A 48 5.46 12.90 0.88
N LEU A 49 6.69 12.52 1.26
CA LEU A 49 7.14 11.14 1.41
C LEU A 49 6.59 10.47 2.68
N ALA A 50 5.96 11.24 3.57
CA ALA A 50 5.35 10.71 4.79
C ALA A 50 3.91 10.25 4.51
N PRO A 51 3.46 9.16 5.14
CA PRO A 51 2.10 8.68 4.99
C PRO A 51 1.10 9.71 5.51
N THR A 52 0.02 9.91 4.77
CA THR A 52 -1.14 10.72 5.20
C THR A 52 -1.77 10.11 6.45
N ARG A 53 -1.84 8.77 6.50
CA ARG A 53 -2.35 8.06 7.67
C ARG A 53 -1.64 6.73 7.87
N THR A 54 -1.46 6.35 9.13
CA THR A 54 -0.96 5.03 9.53
C THR A 54 -1.95 4.38 10.48
N ALA A 55 -2.13 3.07 10.37
CA ALA A 55 -2.93 2.28 11.31
C ALA A 55 -2.28 0.92 11.57
N ALA A 56 -2.42 0.43 12.80
CA ALA A 56 -2.04 -0.93 13.14
C ALA A 56 -3.02 -1.93 12.48
N LEU A 57 -2.51 -3.10 12.12
CA LEU A 57 -3.31 -4.21 11.59
C LEU A 57 -3.75 -5.14 12.73
N ALA A 58 -5.05 -5.45 12.77
CA ALA A 58 -5.57 -6.56 13.57
C ALA A 58 -5.19 -7.89 12.88
N GLN A 59 -4.85 -8.91 13.66
CA GLN A 59 -4.40 -10.20 13.14
C GLN A 59 -5.34 -11.32 13.57
N ASP A 60 -5.71 -12.16 12.60
CA ASP A 60 -6.46 -13.40 12.79
C ASP A 60 -5.71 -14.58 12.16
N GLU A 61 -5.70 -15.74 12.83
CA GLU A 61 -5.18 -16.98 12.24
C GLU A 61 -6.31 -17.75 11.56
N VAL A 62 -6.08 -18.19 10.32
CA VAL A 62 -7.06 -18.89 9.50
C VAL A 62 -6.53 -20.28 9.14
N LEU A 63 -7.29 -21.31 9.52
CA LEU A 63 -7.04 -22.68 9.09
C LEU A 63 -7.63 -22.91 7.69
N ARG A 64 -6.80 -23.37 6.76
CA ARG A 64 -7.20 -23.67 5.37
C ARG A 64 -7.69 -25.11 5.26
N GLY A 65 -8.51 -25.38 4.25
CA GLY A 65 -9.05 -26.73 3.99
C GLY A 65 -8.00 -27.81 3.71
N ASN A 66 -6.76 -27.42 3.40
CA ASN A 66 -5.61 -28.33 3.23
C ASN A 66 -4.81 -28.57 4.52
N GLY A 67 -5.27 -28.05 5.67
CA GLY A 67 -4.57 -28.14 6.95
C GLY A 67 -3.45 -27.11 7.15
N GLY A 68 -3.17 -26.28 6.14
CA GLY A 68 -2.24 -25.15 6.25
C GLY A 68 -2.81 -24.02 7.10
N ARG A 69 -1.94 -23.23 7.70
CA ARG A 69 -2.30 -22.03 8.47
C ARG A 69 -1.90 -20.79 7.68
N ALA A 70 -2.75 -19.78 7.72
CA ALA A 70 -2.48 -18.46 7.19
C ALA A 70 -2.78 -17.42 8.28
N ARG A 71 -2.23 -16.23 8.12
CA ARG A 71 -2.61 -15.07 8.92
C ARG A 71 -3.32 -14.07 8.02
N VAL A 72 -4.47 -13.61 8.48
CA VAL A 72 -5.22 -12.52 7.85
C VAL A 72 -5.05 -11.29 8.72
N PHE A 73 -4.72 -10.18 8.08
CA PHE A 73 -4.50 -8.89 8.70
C PHE A 73 -5.55 -7.92 8.19
N SER A 74 -6.22 -7.23 9.10
CA SER A 74 -7.28 -6.29 8.73
C SER A 74 -7.11 -4.93 9.39
N ALA A 75 -7.46 -3.89 8.66
CA ALA A 75 -7.58 -2.53 9.20
C ALA A 75 -8.71 -1.79 8.49
N ARG A 76 -9.36 -0.89 9.25
CA ARG A 76 -10.35 0.05 8.74
C ARG A 76 -9.84 1.45 9.02
N VAL A 77 -9.54 2.21 7.97
CA VAL A 77 -8.98 3.56 8.08
C VAL A 77 -9.93 4.54 7.43
N THR A 78 -10.35 5.57 8.16
CA THR A 78 -11.16 6.65 7.61
C THR A 78 -10.25 7.84 7.28
N LEU A 79 -10.26 8.25 6.02
CA LEU A 79 -9.65 9.47 5.53
C LEU A 79 -10.71 10.57 5.54
N THR A 80 -10.44 11.63 6.30
CA THR A 80 -11.35 12.78 6.40
C THR A 80 -11.32 13.61 5.12
N SER A 81 -12.40 14.34 4.88
CA SER A 81 -12.49 15.30 3.77
C SER A 81 -11.37 16.35 3.78
N ALA A 82 -10.80 16.66 4.96
CA ALA A 82 -9.66 17.55 5.09
C ALA A 82 -8.34 16.90 4.62
N GLU A 83 -8.12 15.62 4.96
CA GLU A 83 -6.95 14.85 4.48
C GLU A 83 -7.02 14.60 2.97
N LEU A 84 -8.23 14.39 2.44
CA LEU A 84 -8.48 14.17 1.01
C LEU A 84 -8.35 15.42 0.15
N GLY A 85 -8.37 16.61 0.76
CA GLY A 85 -8.33 17.88 0.04
C GLY A 85 -9.58 18.18 -0.80
N ALA A 86 -9.50 19.30 -1.53
CA ALA A 86 -10.57 19.79 -2.40
C ALA A 86 -10.44 19.31 -3.86
N GLY A 87 -9.24 18.91 -4.28
CA GLY A 87 -8.95 18.46 -5.64
C GLY A 87 -8.95 16.94 -5.77
N ASP A 88 -8.94 16.48 -7.01
CA ASP A 88 -8.74 15.09 -7.35
C ASP A 88 -7.41 14.57 -6.81
N GLY A 89 -7.32 13.26 -6.57
CA GLY A 89 -6.12 12.68 -5.98
C GLY A 89 -5.97 11.19 -6.22
N TRP A 90 -4.79 10.69 -5.88
CA TRP A 90 -4.46 9.27 -5.92
C TRP A 90 -4.21 8.76 -4.52
N LEU A 91 -4.87 7.67 -4.15
CA LEU A 91 -4.62 6.94 -2.92
C LEU A 91 -3.77 5.70 -3.22
N VAL A 92 -2.68 5.56 -2.49
CA VAL A 92 -1.86 4.35 -2.48
C VAL A 92 -1.82 3.80 -1.06
N VAL A 93 -2.07 2.50 -0.93
CA VAL A 93 -1.99 1.79 0.35
C VAL A 93 -0.71 0.97 0.35
N ARG A 94 0.12 1.13 1.39
CA ARG A 94 1.30 0.32 1.67
C ARG A 94 1.07 -0.49 2.93
N VAL A 95 1.36 -1.77 2.90
CA VAL A 95 1.30 -2.65 4.08
C VAL A 95 2.71 -3.09 4.45
N ARG A 96 3.08 -2.97 5.73
CA ARG A 96 4.43 -3.23 6.24
C ARG A 96 4.47 -4.38 7.24
N GLY A 97 5.61 -5.08 7.25
CA GLY A 97 5.95 -6.14 8.19
C GLY A 97 6.39 -5.62 9.57
N GLN A 98 6.22 -6.43 10.62
CA GLN A 98 6.67 -6.11 11.99
C GLN A 98 8.20 -5.98 12.14
N ASN A 99 8.95 -6.65 11.27
CA ASN A 99 10.41 -6.68 11.34
C ASN A 99 11.01 -5.94 10.13
N SER A 100 11.64 -4.79 10.37
CA SER A 100 12.54 -4.11 9.40
C SER A 100 13.84 -4.87 9.16
N SER A 101 14.03 -5.98 9.88
CA SER A 101 15.18 -6.88 9.79
C SER A 101 14.76 -8.17 9.10
N LEU A 102 14.56 -8.11 7.78
CA LEU A 102 14.66 -9.32 6.96
C LEU A 102 15.91 -9.17 6.09
N TYR A 103 16.97 -9.90 6.43
CA TYR A 103 18.20 -10.04 5.65
C TYR A 103 18.38 -11.50 5.21
N PRO A 104 19.16 -11.82 4.13
CA PRO A 104 20.04 -10.91 3.40
C PRO A 104 19.53 -10.27 2.13
N VAL A 105 20.09 -10.46 0.95
CA VAL A 105 20.21 -9.43 -0.10
C VAL A 105 20.21 -10.08 -1.48
N THR A 106 19.97 -9.31 -2.54
CA THR A 106 20.31 -9.69 -3.93
C THR A 106 21.69 -10.34 -4.01
N PHE A 107 21.78 -11.47 -4.72
CA PHE A 107 23.04 -11.83 -5.37
C PHE A 107 23.03 -11.24 -6.77
N ARG A 108 24.16 -10.65 -7.14
CA ARG A 108 24.49 -10.30 -8.52
C ARG A 108 24.50 -11.54 -9.44
N ASP A 109 24.40 -12.77 -8.88
CA ASP A 109 24.48 -14.08 -9.57
C ASP A 109 23.73 -15.28 -8.88
N GLY A 110 22.70 -15.12 -8.04
CA GLY A 110 22.18 -16.21 -7.18
C GLY A 110 20.77 -16.73 -7.49
N GLY A 111 20.62 -18.03 -7.78
CA GLY A 111 19.35 -18.73 -8.00
C GLY A 111 18.76 -19.38 -6.74
N ALA A 112 17.48 -19.74 -6.81
CA ALA A 112 16.79 -20.55 -5.80
C ALA A 112 16.97 -22.05 -6.10
N SER A 113 17.21 -22.87 -5.07
CA SER A 113 17.20 -24.32 -5.19
C SER A 113 15.94 -24.90 -4.55
N PHE A 114 15.16 -25.64 -5.33
CA PHE A 114 14.07 -26.48 -4.83
C PHE A 114 14.63 -27.84 -4.44
N ASP A 115 14.47 -28.26 -3.17
CA ASP A 115 14.78 -29.63 -2.76
C ASP A 115 13.51 -30.48 -2.87
N VAL A 116 13.41 -31.22 -3.98
CA VAL A 116 12.28 -32.13 -4.23
C VAL A 116 12.23 -33.32 -3.27
N ASN A 117 13.28 -33.54 -2.46
CA ASN A 117 13.34 -34.59 -1.45
C ASN A 117 13.14 -34.06 -0.02
N ALA A 118 12.78 -32.78 0.14
CA ALA A 118 12.53 -32.18 1.44
C ALA A 118 11.42 -32.92 2.20
N THR A 119 11.72 -33.32 3.44
CA THR A 119 10.79 -34.06 4.31
C THR A 119 9.98 -33.15 5.23
N THR A 120 10.24 -31.83 5.20
CA THR A 120 9.45 -30.83 5.91
C THR A 120 9.18 -29.62 5.01
N PRO A 121 8.05 -28.91 5.17
CA PRO A 121 7.73 -27.72 4.36
C PRO A 121 8.81 -26.63 4.41
N GLU A 122 9.50 -26.50 5.55
CA GLU A 122 10.54 -25.51 5.79
C GLU A 122 11.86 -25.84 5.06
N SER A 123 12.07 -27.10 4.68
CA SER A 123 13.25 -27.56 3.94
C SER A 123 13.05 -27.56 2.42
N PHE A 124 11.79 -27.43 1.95
CA PHE A 124 11.44 -27.43 0.53
C PHE A 124 12.02 -26.23 -0.22
N VAL A 125 12.24 -25.12 0.49
CA VAL A 125 12.62 -23.84 -0.07
C VAL A 125 13.71 -23.20 0.78
N THR A 126 14.94 -23.18 0.27
CA THR A 126 16.04 -22.42 0.89
C THR A 126 16.27 -21.13 0.07
N PHE A 127 15.92 -19.98 0.64
CA PHE A 127 16.14 -18.65 0.05
C PHE A 127 17.21 -17.86 0.83
N GLN A 128 18.04 -17.08 0.13
CA GLN A 128 18.98 -16.12 0.73
C GLN A 128 18.82 -14.75 0.04
N GLY A 129 18.20 -13.77 0.71
CA GLY A 129 17.78 -12.50 0.09
C GLY A 129 16.74 -11.71 0.89
N GLY A 130 16.75 -10.37 0.93
CA GLY A 130 15.96 -9.57 1.87
C GLY A 130 15.87 -8.08 1.50
N MET A 131 14.65 -7.70 1.15
CA MET A 131 14.12 -6.35 1.26
C MET A 131 12.95 -6.45 2.24
N GLU A 132 12.64 -5.37 2.95
CA GLU A 132 11.39 -5.25 3.70
C GLU A 132 10.24 -5.65 2.75
N PRO A 133 9.50 -6.75 3.00
CA PRO A 133 8.40 -7.12 2.14
C PRO A 133 7.28 -6.14 2.42
N TYR A 134 7.16 -5.15 1.55
CA TYR A 134 6.03 -4.27 1.46
C TYR A 134 5.10 -4.78 0.36
N ALA A 135 3.80 -4.69 0.59
CA ALA A 135 2.80 -4.82 -0.45
C ALA A 135 2.22 -3.43 -0.74
N PHE A 136 2.10 -3.09 -2.02
CA PHE A 136 1.40 -1.89 -2.46
C PHE A 136 0.09 -2.28 -3.12
N SER A 137 -0.96 -1.50 -2.86
CA SER A 137 -2.15 -1.56 -3.69
C SER A 137 -1.86 -1.00 -5.08
N ASN A 138 -2.72 -1.33 -6.05
CA ASN A 138 -2.85 -0.47 -7.21
C ASN A 138 -3.30 0.93 -6.74
N PRO A 139 -2.85 2.01 -7.38
CA PRO A 139 -3.36 3.34 -7.09
C PRO A 139 -4.87 3.41 -7.30
N VAL A 140 -5.58 3.99 -6.33
CA VAL A 140 -7.04 4.23 -6.37
C VAL A 140 -7.26 5.69 -6.73
N PHE A 141 -8.07 5.94 -7.75
CA PHE A 141 -8.40 7.30 -8.16
C PHE A 141 -9.56 7.84 -7.33
N ILE A 142 -9.35 9.00 -6.71
CA ILE A 142 -10.37 9.73 -5.95
C ILE A 142 -10.83 10.91 -6.81
N ASP A 143 -12.03 10.76 -7.36
CA ASP A 143 -12.70 11.76 -8.19
C ASP A 143 -13.57 12.65 -7.29
N ARG A 144 -13.10 13.86 -7.03
CA ARG A 144 -13.75 14.81 -6.09
C ARG A 144 -14.67 15.78 -6.81
N ASN A 145 -14.42 16.06 -8.09
CA ASN A 145 -15.22 16.97 -8.90
C ASN A 145 -16.30 16.25 -9.74
N GLY A 146 -16.29 14.91 -9.78
CA GLY A 146 -17.27 14.07 -10.47
C GLY A 146 -17.12 14.07 -11.99
N ASN A 147 -15.96 14.45 -12.53
CA ASN A 147 -15.72 14.55 -13.97
C ASN A 147 -15.26 13.22 -14.61
N GLY A 148 -15.00 12.18 -13.79
CA GLY A 148 -14.51 10.87 -14.22
C GLY A 148 -13.06 10.82 -14.73
N HIS A 149 -12.25 11.87 -14.55
CA HIS A 149 -10.84 11.91 -14.97
C HIS A 149 -9.99 12.80 -14.06
N TYR A 150 -8.72 12.45 -13.90
CA TYR A 150 -7.81 13.27 -13.11
C TYR A 150 -7.50 14.59 -13.84
N ASP A 151 -7.94 15.71 -13.26
CA ASP A 151 -7.55 17.04 -13.69
C ASP A 151 -6.32 17.49 -12.87
N PRO A 152 -5.10 17.50 -13.46
CA PRO A 152 -3.94 18.02 -12.75
C PRO A 152 -4.17 19.51 -12.43
N PRO A 153 -3.68 19.99 -11.29
CA PRO A 153 -3.77 21.41 -10.99
C PRO A 153 -3.02 22.18 -12.08
N TYR A 154 -3.75 22.99 -12.84
CA TYR A 154 -3.13 23.90 -13.78
C TYR A 154 -2.35 24.96 -13.00
N PRO A 155 -1.13 25.32 -13.42
CA PRO A 155 -0.49 26.51 -12.87
C PRO A 155 -1.45 27.68 -13.08
N MET A 156 -1.88 28.31 -11.98
CA MET A 156 -2.70 29.50 -12.07
C MET A 156 -1.91 30.49 -12.93
N ARG A 157 -2.41 30.81 -14.12
CA ARG A 157 -1.92 31.96 -14.85
C ARG A 157 -2.12 33.14 -13.91
N MET A 158 -1.03 33.71 -13.41
CA MET A 158 -1.12 35.00 -12.71
C MET A 158 -1.81 35.95 -13.67
N ALA A 159 -2.92 36.54 -13.23
CA ALA A 159 -3.61 37.56 -13.99
C ALA A 159 -2.61 38.70 -14.26
N GLU A 160 -2.35 38.99 -15.53
CA GLU A 160 -1.61 40.18 -15.98
C GLU A 160 -2.37 41.47 -15.63
#